data_AF-A0A968EYM0-F1
#
_entry.id   AF-A0A968EYM0-F1
#
_cell.length_a   1.000
_cell.length_b   1.000
_cell.length_c   1.000
_cell.angle_alpha   90.00
_cell.angle_beta   90.00
_cell.angle_gamma   90.00
#
_symmetry.space_group_name_H-M   'P 1'
#
loop_
_entity.id
_entity.type
_entity.pdbx_description
1 polymer ?
#
loop_
_entity_poly.entity_id
_entity_poly.type
_entity_poly.pdbx_seq_one_letter_code
_entity_poly.pdbx_strand_id
1 'polypeptide(L)'
;PVELLPFLNWLLEHNPGLDIRILEWDFSIIYSPDREWFQKWRFQWQSDGKIKFLFDAVHPVGASHHQKMVIIDNTVAFVGGLDICSERWDERSHPTDSELRRHSDGTPYEAFHDIQTYLKGPVAFEVAELFRERWQLVEQDGFSLSEPAPWRHPAPQDMLSLSCTKVALSRTRGAVVTPQIPSVKEIKSLIVDMITHAQRCIYLENQYFSSEAVYHALLQRLQNAGSPLNVVLIMPGYFHSMVEQVALGVAQIKMVHSLRAAARQNGHKLGTYYRTTTPPGDNAANVYIHSKIMIVDDTILTV
;
A
#
# COMPACT_ATOMS: atom_id res chain seq x y z
N PRO A 1 -8.36 -12.93 18.23
CA PRO A 1 -7.43 -12.30 17.25
C PRO A 1 -6.12 -13.10 17.24
N VAL A 2 -5.50 -13.28 16.07
CA VAL A 2 -4.19 -13.96 15.97
C VAL A 2 -3.11 -12.91 16.17
N GLU A 3 -2.20 -13.15 17.11
CA GLU A 3 -1.01 -12.32 17.30
C GLU A 3 0.13 -12.85 16.44
N LEU A 4 0.83 -11.95 15.72
CA LEU A 4 1.81 -12.34 14.71
C LEU A 4 2.97 -13.15 15.31
N LEU A 5 3.63 -12.66 16.35
CA LEU A 5 4.81 -13.34 16.91
C LEU A 5 4.47 -14.74 17.47
N PRO A 6 3.42 -14.93 18.31
CA PRO A 6 2.99 -16.26 18.71
C PRO A 6 2.67 -17.19 17.52
N PHE A 7 2.06 -16.65 16.45
CA PHE A 7 1.79 -17.43 15.25
C PHE A 7 3.06 -17.85 14.51
N LEU A 8 4.04 -16.96 14.35
CA LEU A 8 5.33 -17.29 13.73
C LEU A 8 6.11 -18.32 14.57
N ASN A 9 6.08 -18.20 15.89
CA ASN A 9 6.69 -19.18 16.80
C ASN A 9 6.01 -20.55 16.68
N TRP A 10 4.67 -20.58 16.66
CA TRP A 10 3.91 -21.80 16.44
C TRP A 10 4.25 -22.45 15.08
N LEU A 11 4.40 -21.66 14.01
CA LEU A 11 4.85 -22.17 12.70
C LEU A 11 6.25 -22.81 12.78
N LEU A 12 7.19 -22.20 13.49
CA LEU A 12 8.54 -22.73 13.67
C LEU A 12 8.60 -23.99 14.54
N GLU A 13 7.69 -24.14 15.50
CA GLU A 13 7.52 -25.38 16.28
C GLU A 13 7.03 -26.53 15.41
N HIS A 14 6.12 -26.25 14.46
CA HIS A 14 5.50 -27.25 13.60
C HIS A 14 6.25 -27.47 12.27
N ASN A 15 7.13 -26.54 11.91
CA ASN A 15 7.97 -26.61 10.72
C ASN A 15 9.38 -26.08 11.03
N PRO A 16 10.26 -26.89 11.66
CA PRO A 16 11.58 -26.44 12.08
C PRO A 16 12.52 -26.02 10.94
N GLY A 17 12.21 -26.39 9.70
CA GLY A 17 12.96 -26.00 8.50
C GLY A 17 12.47 -24.70 7.83
N LEU A 18 11.45 -24.05 8.38
CA LEU A 18 10.90 -22.81 7.85
C LEU A 18 11.89 -21.65 8.04
N ASP A 19 12.26 -20.97 6.95
CA ASP A 19 13.07 -19.74 6.97
C ASP A 19 12.13 -18.52 6.99
N ILE A 20 12.10 -17.80 8.10
CA ILE A 20 11.28 -16.59 8.26
C ILE A 20 12.18 -15.36 8.19
N ARG A 21 11.95 -14.51 7.20
CA ARG A 21 12.69 -13.26 6.96
C ARG A 21 11.75 -12.08 6.95
N ILE A 22 12.06 -11.08 7.76
CA ILE A 22 11.22 -9.90 7.95
C ILE A 22 12.12 -8.67 7.85
N LEU A 23 11.75 -7.79 6.92
CA LEU A 23 12.48 -6.56 6.64
C LEU A 23 11.53 -5.39 6.88
N GLU A 24 11.83 -4.59 7.91
CA GLU A 24 11.01 -3.47 8.32
C GLU A 24 11.77 -2.15 8.18
N TRP A 25 11.07 -1.05 7.95
CA TRP A 25 11.70 0.26 7.79
C TRP A 25 12.45 0.71 9.06
N ASP A 26 13.72 1.13 8.94
CA ASP A 26 14.45 1.77 10.05
C ASP A 26 13.95 3.21 10.25
N PHE A 27 13.03 3.37 11.19
CA PHE A 27 12.41 4.66 11.50
C PHE A 27 13.49 5.69 11.89
N SER A 28 13.57 6.81 11.16
CA SER A 28 14.58 7.86 11.44
C SER A 28 14.40 8.49 12.83
N ILE A 29 15.52 8.89 13.45
CA ILE A 29 15.81 9.47 14.78
C ILE A 29 14.76 10.37 15.50
N ILE A 30 13.66 10.77 14.86
CA ILE A 30 12.66 11.72 15.36
C ILE A 30 11.76 11.14 16.48
N TYR A 31 11.70 9.82 16.67
CA TYR A 31 10.89 9.16 17.71
C TYR A 31 11.77 8.48 18.77
N SER A 32 12.75 9.21 19.31
CA SER A 32 13.77 8.72 20.25
C SER A 32 13.29 7.96 21.52
N PRO A 33 12.11 8.23 22.14
CA PRO A 33 11.64 7.43 23.29
C PRO A 33 11.38 5.96 22.95
N ASP A 34 11.12 5.70 21.68
CA ASP A 34 10.74 4.41 21.14
C ASP A 34 11.97 3.56 20.75
N ARG A 35 13.19 3.80 21.22
CA ARG A 35 14.32 2.91 20.85
C ARG A 35 14.50 1.70 21.76
N GLU A 36 14.22 1.81 23.05
CA GLU A 36 14.47 0.71 24.02
C GLU A 36 13.44 -0.42 23.92
N TRP A 37 12.15 -0.09 23.74
CA TRP A 37 11.10 -1.08 23.49
C TRP A 37 11.32 -1.85 22.15
N PHE A 38 11.73 -1.20 21.05
CA PHE A 38 11.99 -1.85 19.76
C PHE A 38 13.25 -2.72 19.78
N GLN A 39 14.30 -2.34 20.52
CA GLN A 39 15.44 -3.22 20.74
C GLN A 39 15.03 -4.51 21.44
N LYS A 40 14.14 -4.45 22.44
CA LYS A 40 13.58 -5.64 23.09
C LYS A 40 12.80 -6.52 22.10
N TRP A 41 12.02 -5.94 21.20
CA TRP A 41 11.32 -6.69 20.14
C TRP A 41 12.28 -7.36 19.17
N ARG A 42 13.32 -6.65 18.71
CA ARG A 42 14.39 -7.22 17.88
C ARG A 42 15.06 -8.40 18.58
N PHE A 43 15.37 -8.30 19.88
CA PHE A 43 15.95 -9.41 20.65
C PHE A 43 14.97 -10.58 20.83
N GLN A 44 13.67 -10.32 21.03
CA GLN A 44 12.63 -11.35 21.15
C GLN A 44 12.34 -12.09 19.83
N TRP A 45 12.50 -11.41 18.69
CA TRP A 45 12.32 -12.04 17.39
C TRP A 45 13.58 -12.80 16.98
N GLN A 46 14.75 -12.37 17.44
CA GLN A 46 16.02 -13.06 17.22
C GLN A 46 16.32 -14.15 18.26
N SER A 47 15.56 -14.23 19.37
CA SER A 47 15.74 -15.32 20.34
C SER A 47 15.48 -16.66 19.64
N ASP A 48 16.49 -17.53 19.70
CA ASP A 48 16.62 -18.84 19.02
C ASP A 48 17.07 -18.83 17.55
N GLY A 49 17.32 -17.67 16.93
CA GLY A 49 17.91 -17.56 15.59
C GLY A 49 17.04 -18.05 14.42
N LYS A 50 15.77 -18.38 14.70
CA LYS A 50 14.83 -18.96 13.74
C LYS A 50 14.07 -17.92 12.90
N ILE A 51 13.95 -16.68 13.38
CA ILE A 51 13.37 -15.55 12.63
C ILE A 51 14.49 -14.53 12.39
N LYS A 52 14.72 -14.19 11.12
CA LYS A 52 15.64 -13.12 10.72
C LYS A 52 14.87 -11.83 10.56
N PHE A 53 14.92 -10.99 11.59
CA PHE A 53 14.32 -9.66 11.58
C PHE A 53 15.41 -8.59 11.40
N LEU A 54 15.25 -7.75 10.38
CA LEU A 54 16.18 -6.66 10.04
C LEU A 54 15.43 -5.35 9.83
N PHE A 55 16.12 -4.26 10.17
CA PHE A 55 15.68 -2.90 9.83
C PHE A 55 16.38 -2.44 8.55
N ASP A 56 15.62 -1.82 7.65
CA ASP A 56 16.09 -1.28 6.38
C ASP A 56 16.21 0.25 6.45
N ALA A 57 17.46 0.70 6.50
CA ALA A 57 17.85 2.11 6.42
C ALA A 57 18.35 2.51 5.02
N VAL A 58 18.28 1.62 4.02
CA VAL A 58 18.80 1.84 2.66
C VAL A 58 17.78 2.62 1.82
N HIS A 59 17.55 3.86 2.21
CA HIS A 59 16.67 4.80 1.53
C HIS A 59 17.17 6.25 1.70
N PRO A 60 16.71 7.22 0.89
CA PRO A 60 17.06 8.62 1.09
C PRO A 60 16.67 9.13 2.47
N VAL A 61 17.44 10.10 3.00
CA VAL A 61 17.10 10.80 4.24
C VAL A 61 15.72 11.46 4.10
N GLY A 62 14.86 11.27 5.10
CA GLY A 62 13.49 11.79 5.10
C GLY A 62 12.49 10.98 4.27
N ALA A 63 12.93 9.90 3.61
CA ALA A 63 12.04 8.92 2.98
C ALA A 63 11.79 7.72 3.90
N SER A 64 10.87 6.85 3.50
CA SER A 64 10.59 5.57 4.16
C SER A 64 10.63 4.40 3.18
N HIS A 65 10.88 3.21 3.72
CA HIS A 65 10.55 1.96 3.04
C HIS A 65 9.06 1.67 3.23
N HIS A 66 8.25 1.90 2.19
CA HIS A 66 6.80 1.82 2.29
C HIS A 66 6.17 0.69 1.46
N GLN A 67 6.95 -0.37 1.16
CA GLN A 67 6.43 -1.54 0.47
C GLN A 67 5.85 -2.50 1.50
N LYS A 68 4.66 -3.03 1.24
CA LYS A 68 4.00 -4.01 2.09
C LYS A 68 3.83 -5.27 1.29
N MET A 69 4.48 -6.34 1.73
CA MET A 69 4.39 -7.62 1.06
C MET A 69 4.58 -8.78 2.01
N VAL A 70 3.91 -9.89 1.70
CA VAL A 70 4.11 -11.20 2.34
C VAL A 70 4.32 -12.20 1.23
N ILE A 71 5.40 -12.98 1.28
CA ILE A 71 5.72 -14.01 0.30
C ILE A 71 5.74 -15.35 1.04
N ILE A 72 5.10 -16.37 0.44
CA ILE A 72 5.06 -17.72 0.99
C ILE A 72 5.57 -18.68 -0.09
N ASP A 73 6.64 -19.42 0.24
CA ASP A 73 7.28 -20.45 -0.59
C ASP A 73 7.61 -20.02 -2.04
N ASN A 74 7.77 -18.71 -2.27
CA ASN A 74 7.95 -18.10 -3.61
C ASN A 74 6.80 -18.38 -4.60
N THR A 75 5.64 -18.81 -4.10
CA THR A 75 4.51 -19.31 -4.92
C THR A 75 3.26 -18.45 -4.80
N VAL A 76 3.10 -17.82 -3.64
CA VAL A 76 2.05 -16.87 -3.32
C VAL A 76 2.68 -15.62 -2.75
N ALA A 77 2.16 -14.47 -3.19
CA ALA A 77 2.53 -13.18 -2.64
C ALA A 77 1.30 -12.32 -2.37
N PHE A 78 1.38 -11.50 -1.33
CA PHE A 78 0.45 -10.42 -1.04
C PHE A 78 1.18 -9.10 -1.25
N VAL A 79 0.56 -8.16 -1.96
CA VAL A 79 1.10 -6.81 -2.23
C VAL A 79 -0.04 -5.79 -2.26
N GLY A 80 0.17 -4.60 -1.69
CA GLY A 80 -0.85 -3.53 -1.66
C GLY A 80 -0.69 -2.60 -0.46
N GLY A 81 -1.81 -2.10 0.07
CA GLY A 81 -1.81 -1.03 1.06
C GLY A 81 -1.79 -1.47 2.53
N LEU A 82 -2.08 -2.73 2.83
CA LEU A 82 -2.20 -3.23 4.20
C LEU A 82 -0.85 -3.63 4.82
N ASP A 83 -0.49 -2.95 5.91
CA ASP A 83 0.56 -3.38 6.84
C ASP A 83 0.04 -4.47 7.79
N ILE A 84 0.94 -5.31 8.31
CA ILE A 84 0.62 -6.17 9.46
C ILE A 84 0.91 -5.39 10.75
N CYS A 85 -0.01 -4.50 11.11
CA CYS A 85 0.09 -3.70 12.33
C CYS A 85 -1.30 -3.36 12.90
N SER A 86 -1.32 -2.68 14.04
CA SER A 86 -2.55 -2.14 14.65
C SER A 86 -3.29 -1.21 13.70
N GLU A 87 -4.60 -1.07 13.88
CA GLU A 87 -5.45 -0.13 13.13
C GLU A 87 -5.53 -0.42 11.62
N ARG A 88 -5.47 -1.69 11.22
CA ARG A 88 -5.60 -2.11 9.81
C ARG A 88 -6.74 -3.10 9.56
N TRP A 89 -7.20 -3.79 10.61
CA TRP A 89 -8.25 -4.79 10.47
C TRP A 89 -9.61 -4.09 10.34
N ASP A 90 -10.38 -4.47 9.32
CA ASP A 90 -11.77 -4.04 9.14
C ASP A 90 -12.51 -4.99 8.21
N GLU A 91 -13.83 -4.86 8.16
CA GLU A 91 -14.72 -5.57 7.26
C GLU A 91 -15.12 -4.67 6.08
N ARG A 92 -15.53 -5.28 4.96
CA ARG A 92 -15.99 -4.51 3.77
C ARG A 92 -17.16 -3.58 4.03
N SER A 93 -18.03 -3.95 4.97
CA SER A 93 -19.17 -3.15 5.38
C SER A 93 -18.77 -1.95 6.23
N HIS A 94 -17.57 -1.95 6.83
CA HIS A 94 -17.10 -0.97 7.82
C HIS A 94 -18.17 -0.70 8.89
N PRO A 95 -18.64 -1.72 9.61
CA PRO A 95 -19.71 -1.53 10.59
C PRO A 95 -19.23 -0.60 11.69
N THR A 96 -20.04 0.37 12.10
CA THR A 96 -19.67 1.37 13.12
C THR A 96 -19.23 0.73 14.44
N ASP A 97 -19.90 -0.35 14.84
CA ASP A 97 -19.66 -1.09 16.09
C ASP A 97 -19.04 -2.46 15.81
N SER A 98 -17.77 -2.49 15.40
CA SER A 98 -17.04 -3.76 15.21
C SER A 98 -16.35 -4.18 16.50
N GLU A 99 -16.62 -5.41 16.96
CA GLU A 99 -15.94 -5.99 18.13
C GLU A 99 -14.46 -6.32 17.86
N LEU A 100 -14.12 -6.54 16.59
CA LEU A 100 -12.79 -6.94 16.14
C LEU A 100 -11.89 -5.73 15.82
N ARG A 101 -12.49 -4.55 15.63
CA ARG A 101 -11.79 -3.28 15.38
C ARG A 101 -11.36 -2.61 16.70
N ARG A 102 -10.44 -3.28 17.42
CA ARG A 102 -9.94 -2.86 18.73
C ARG A 102 -8.42 -2.97 18.85
N HIS A 103 -7.82 -2.01 19.55
CA HIS A 103 -6.43 -2.08 20.00
C HIS A 103 -6.23 -3.25 20.97
N SER A 104 -4.96 -3.58 21.26
CA SER A 104 -4.60 -4.64 22.22
C SER A 104 -5.12 -4.40 23.65
N ASP A 105 -5.39 -3.14 24.01
CA ASP A 105 -6.00 -2.77 25.30
C ASP A 105 -7.54 -2.80 25.29
N GLY A 106 -8.15 -3.18 24.17
CA GLY A 106 -9.60 -3.28 23.98
C GLY A 106 -10.29 -1.98 23.55
N THR A 107 -9.58 -0.86 23.46
CA THR A 107 -10.15 0.40 22.96
C THR A 107 -10.48 0.29 21.47
N PRO A 108 -11.62 0.82 20.97
CA PRO A 108 -11.95 0.77 19.55
C PRO A 108 -11.16 1.82 18.73
N TYR A 109 -10.85 1.51 17.47
CA TYR A 109 -10.26 2.47 16.51
C TYR A 109 -11.17 2.70 15.29
N GLU A 110 -10.93 3.75 14.50
CA GLU A 110 -11.78 4.16 13.37
C GLU A 110 -11.78 3.15 12.20
N ALA A 111 -12.83 3.19 11.38
CA ALA A 111 -12.96 2.32 10.21
C ALA A 111 -11.85 2.58 9.19
N PHE A 112 -11.31 1.51 8.60
CA PHE A 112 -10.13 1.53 7.75
C PHE A 112 -10.41 0.79 6.44
N HIS A 113 -10.33 1.52 5.33
CA HIS A 113 -10.56 0.97 3.99
C HIS A 113 -9.25 0.89 3.21
N ASP A 114 -8.96 -0.32 2.73
CA ASP A 114 -7.77 -0.59 1.94
C ASP A 114 -7.97 -1.81 1.03
N ILE A 115 -7.02 -1.99 0.11
CA ILE A 115 -6.99 -3.07 -0.86
C ILE A 115 -5.64 -3.79 -0.74
N GLN A 116 -5.72 -5.12 -0.80
CA GLN A 116 -4.56 -6.00 -0.87
C GLN A 116 -4.76 -6.99 -2.01
N THR A 117 -3.70 -7.30 -2.74
CA THR A 117 -3.73 -8.34 -3.78
C THR A 117 -3.30 -9.68 -3.22
N TYR A 118 -3.87 -10.75 -3.76
CA TYR A 118 -3.39 -12.12 -3.62
C TYR A 118 -2.89 -12.58 -4.99
N LEU A 119 -1.59 -12.83 -5.10
CA LEU A 119 -0.90 -13.15 -6.34
C LEU A 119 -0.44 -14.61 -6.29
N LYS A 120 -0.70 -15.36 -7.37
CA LYS A 120 -0.28 -16.76 -7.52
C LYS A 120 0.46 -16.97 -8.83
N GLY A 121 1.44 -17.85 -8.84
CA GLY A 121 2.18 -18.25 -10.04
C GLY A 121 3.41 -17.37 -10.28
N PRO A 122 3.86 -17.18 -11.54
CA PRO A 122 5.15 -16.55 -11.84
C PRO A 122 5.36 -15.17 -11.20
N VAL A 123 4.29 -14.36 -11.10
CA VAL A 123 4.36 -13.04 -10.47
C VAL A 123 4.71 -13.10 -8.98
N ALA A 124 4.34 -14.16 -8.26
CA ALA A 124 4.69 -14.30 -6.84
C ALA A 124 6.21 -14.52 -6.68
N PHE A 125 6.82 -15.24 -7.61
CA PHE A 125 8.27 -15.42 -7.66
C PHE A 125 8.98 -14.09 -7.99
N GLU A 126 8.44 -13.28 -8.90
CA GLU A 126 8.97 -11.94 -9.19
C GLU A 126 8.91 -11.00 -7.96
N VAL A 127 7.85 -11.09 -7.14
CA VAL A 127 7.77 -10.37 -5.85
C VAL A 127 8.81 -10.90 -4.87
N ALA A 128 9.04 -12.21 -4.84
CA ALA A 128 10.07 -12.82 -4.01
C ALA A 128 11.48 -12.35 -4.42
N GLU A 129 11.76 -12.24 -5.72
CA GLU A 129 13.02 -11.70 -6.22
C GLU A 129 13.20 -10.24 -5.83
N LEU A 130 12.14 -9.42 -5.90
CA LEU A 130 12.17 -8.03 -5.42
C LEU A 130 12.52 -7.95 -3.93
N PHE A 131 11.94 -8.84 -3.11
CA PHE A 131 12.28 -8.93 -1.68
C PHE A 131 13.74 -9.37 -1.48
N ARG A 132 14.21 -10.41 -2.19
CA ARG A 132 15.59 -10.91 -2.12
C ARG A 132 16.60 -9.81 -2.50
N GLU A 133 16.36 -9.10 -3.60
CA GLU A 133 17.20 -7.98 -4.03
C GLU A 133 17.31 -6.91 -2.92
N ARG A 134 16.18 -6.55 -2.30
CA ARG A 134 16.15 -5.56 -1.23
C ARG A 134 16.84 -6.06 0.04
N TRP A 135 16.59 -7.31 0.42
CA TRP A 135 17.24 -7.97 1.55
C TRP A 135 18.77 -7.90 1.43
N GLN A 136 19.30 -8.21 0.24
CA GLN A 136 20.75 -8.19 -0.02
C GLN A 136 21.37 -6.78 0.04
N LEU A 137 20.58 -5.71 -0.06
CA LEU A 137 21.07 -4.36 0.20
C LEU A 137 21.36 -4.11 1.68
N VAL A 138 20.64 -4.79 2.57
CA VAL A 138 20.75 -4.66 4.02
C VAL A 138 21.69 -5.70 4.60
N GLU A 139 21.54 -6.96 4.19
CA GLU A 139 22.29 -8.10 4.72
C GLU A 139 22.72 -9.06 3.60
N GLN A 140 24.02 -9.24 3.45
CA GLN A 140 24.62 -10.12 2.43
C GLN A 140 24.88 -11.52 2.98
N ASP A 141 23.85 -12.16 3.54
CA ASP A 141 23.95 -13.50 4.16
C ASP A 141 23.84 -14.67 3.15
N GLY A 142 23.95 -14.39 1.86
CA GLY A 142 23.83 -15.41 0.81
C GLY A 142 22.40 -15.90 0.57
N PHE A 143 21.38 -15.17 1.04
CA PHE A 143 19.98 -15.50 0.78
C PHE A 143 19.69 -15.65 -0.72
N SER A 144 19.14 -16.80 -1.09
CA SER A 144 18.72 -17.17 -2.44
C SER A 144 17.33 -17.79 -2.40
N LEU A 145 16.58 -17.64 -3.50
CA LEU A 145 15.27 -18.26 -3.64
C LEU A 145 15.42 -19.70 -4.13
N SER A 146 14.61 -20.59 -3.56
CA SER A 146 14.38 -21.94 -4.07
C SER A 146 13.35 -21.92 -5.21
N GLU A 147 13.37 -22.96 -6.05
CA GLU A 147 12.33 -23.17 -7.05
C GLU A 147 10.94 -23.31 -6.37
N PRO A 148 9.91 -22.62 -6.89
CA PRO A 148 8.59 -22.63 -6.30
C PRO A 148 7.91 -23.99 -6.46
N ALA A 149 7.54 -24.63 -5.35
CA ALA A 149 6.75 -25.86 -5.36
C ALA A 149 5.28 -25.58 -5.71
N PRO A 150 4.51 -26.50 -6.30
CA PRO A 150 3.10 -26.25 -6.59
C PRO A 150 2.29 -25.88 -5.34
N TRP A 151 1.68 -24.69 -5.34
CA TRP A 151 0.83 -24.24 -4.23
C TRP A 151 -0.47 -25.03 -4.16
N ARG A 152 -0.66 -25.76 -3.04
CA ARG A 152 -1.79 -26.68 -2.83
C ARG A 152 -2.89 -26.13 -1.91
N HIS A 153 -2.68 -24.98 -1.28
CA HIS A 153 -3.69 -24.41 -0.39
C HIS A 153 -4.75 -23.63 -1.18
N PRO A 154 -6.01 -23.63 -0.72
CA PRO A 154 -7.05 -22.82 -1.33
C PRO A 154 -6.69 -21.33 -1.20
N ALA A 155 -7.18 -20.54 -2.15
CA ALA A 155 -7.10 -19.09 -2.05
C ALA A 155 -8.00 -18.61 -0.88
N PRO A 156 -7.70 -17.47 -0.24
CA PRO A 156 -8.56 -16.91 0.80
C PRO A 156 -10.02 -16.76 0.35
N GLN A 157 -10.95 -16.93 1.27
CA GLN A 157 -12.37 -16.76 0.99
C GLN A 157 -12.72 -15.28 0.77
N ASP A 158 -13.89 -15.04 0.18
CA ASP A 158 -14.42 -13.71 -0.07
C ASP A 158 -13.54 -12.78 -0.91
N MET A 159 -12.64 -13.29 -1.76
CA MET A 159 -11.86 -12.41 -2.65
C MET A 159 -12.60 -12.08 -3.95
N LEU A 160 -12.37 -10.89 -4.50
CA LEU A 160 -12.76 -10.59 -5.88
C LEU A 160 -11.72 -11.17 -6.84
N SER A 161 -12.08 -12.23 -7.56
CA SER A 161 -11.19 -12.81 -8.57
C SER A 161 -11.20 -11.95 -9.83
N LEU A 162 -10.01 -11.51 -10.25
CA LEU A 162 -9.81 -10.77 -11.49
C LEU A 162 -9.11 -11.67 -12.51
N SER A 163 -9.72 -11.81 -13.69
CA SER A 163 -9.10 -12.51 -14.81
C SER A 163 -8.13 -11.58 -15.51
N CYS A 164 -6.84 -11.71 -15.22
CA CYS A 164 -5.79 -10.91 -15.83
C CYS A 164 -4.95 -11.77 -16.78
N THR A 165 -4.74 -11.33 -18.02
CA THR A 165 -3.85 -12.01 -18.97
C THR A 165 -2.38 -11.69 -18.72
N LYS A 166 -2.10 -10.55 -18.08
CA LYS A 166 -0.75 -10.05 -17.78
C LYS A 166 -0.76 -9.36 -16.43
N VAL A 167 0.29 -9.58 -15.66
CA VAL A 167 0.57 -8.85 -14.42
C VAL A 167 2.01 -8.36 -14.50
N ALA A 168 2.24 -7.11 -14.13
CA ALA A 168 3.56 -6.50 -14.09
C ALA A 168 3.78 -5.84 -12.73
N LEU A 169 5.03 -5.81 -12.29
CA LEU A 169 5.44 -5.08 -11.10
C LEU A 169 5.98 -3.72 -11.51
N SER A 170 5.71 -2.71 -10.67
CA SER A 170 6.17 -1.35 -10.87
C SER A 170 6.67 -0.80 -9.54
N ARG A 171 7.82 -0.13 -9.53
CA ARG A 171 8.52 0.27 -8.32
C ARG A 171 8.71 1.78 -8.22
N THR A 172 8.82 2.25 -6.99
CA THR A 172 9.44 3.53 -6.67
C THR A 172 10.59 3.28 -5.71
N ARG A 173 11.76 3.82 -6.04
CA ARG A 173 12.93 3.82 -5.16
C ARG A 173 13.65 5.15 -5.31
N GLY A 174 13.90 5.84 -4.20
CA GLY A 174 14.75 7.02 -4.22
C GLY A 174 16.21 6.67 -4.45
N ALA A 175 16.99 7.61 -4.98
CA ALA A 175 18.43 7.38 -5.14
C ALA A 175 19.12 7.37 -3.78
N VAL A 176 20.03 6.42 -3.55
CA VAL A 176 20.86 6.33 -2.34
C VAL A 176 22.30 6.62 -2.74
N VAL A 177 23.01 7.40 -1.91
CA VAL A 177 24.40 7.78 -2.17
C VAL A 177 25.35 6.66 -1.78
N THR A 178 25.14 6.08 -0.59
CA THR A 178 25.98 5.01 -0.04
C THR A 178 25.09 3.93 0.56
N PRO A 179 25.00 2.72 -0.05
CA PRO A 179 25.58 2.36 -1.36
C PRO A 179 24.95 3.16 -2.52
N GLN A 180 25.68 3.28 -3.64
CA GLN A 180 25.18 4.00 -4.81
C GLN A 180 24.05 3.21 -5.47
N ILE A 181 22.81 3.69 -5.32
CA ILE A 181 21.63 3.05 -5.89
C ILE A 181 20.88 4.11 -6.72
N PRO A 182 20.62 3.87 -8.02
CA PRO A 182 19.87 4.81 -8.84
C PRO A 182 18.38 4.84 -8.45
N SER A 183 17.74 5.97 -8.71
CA SER A 183 16.30 6.10 -8.50
C SER A 183 15.50 5.26 -9.51
N VAL A 184 14.41 4.66 -9.06
CA VAL A 184 13.41 3.98 -9.89
C VAL A 184 12.09 4.76 -9.79
N LYS A 185 11.45 5.02 -10.93
CA LYS A 185 10.24 5.85 -11.03
C LYS A 185 9.13 5.19 -11.86
N GLU A 186 9.12 3.86 -11.91
CA GLU A 186 8.22 3.06 -12.75
C GLU A 186 6.74 3.34 -12.39
N ILE A 187 6.40 3.44 -11.10
CA ILE A 187 5.01 3.71 -10.67
C ILE A 187 4.54 5.07 -11.19
N LYS A 188 5.40 6.09 -11.09
CA LYS A 188 5.10 7.43 -11.61
C LYS A 188 4.85 7.39 -13.13
N SER A 189 5.74 6.73 -13.88
CA SER A 189 5.60 6.62 -15.33
C SER A 189 4.31 5.87 -15.70
N LEU A 190 4.04 4.74 -15.07
CA LEU A 190 2.84 3.94 -15.29
C LEU A 190 1.55 4.74 -15.05
N ILE A 191 1.46 5.44 -13.92
CA ILE A 191 0.26 6.24 -13.59
C ILE A 191 0.06 7.38 -14.61
N VAL A 192 1.14 8.07 -14.99
CA VAL A 192 1.06 9.14 -16.01
C VAL A 192 0.58 8.56 -17.34
N ASP A 193 1.16 7.44 -17.77
CA ASP A 193 0.79 6.78 -19.03
C ASP A 193 -0.67 6.33 -19.03
N MET A 194 -1.15 5.76 -17.92
CA MET A 194 -2.56 5.38 -17.73
C MET A 194 -3.50 6.57 -17.88
N ILE A 195 -3.17 7.71 -17.25
CA ILE A 195 -3.98 8.93 -17.33
C ILE A 195 -3.98 9.49 -18.75
N THR A 196 -2.81 9.58 -19.38
CA THR A 196 -2.66 10.14 -20.73
C THR A 196 -3.45 9.37 -21.77
N HIS A 197 -3.56 8.05 -21.64
CA HIS A 197 -4.25 7.19 -22.60
C HIS A 197 -5.72 6.92 -22.28
N ALA A 198 -6.23 7.36 -21.13
CA ALA A 198 -7.62 7.14 -20.73
C ALA A 198 -8.63 7.68 -21.74
N GLN A 199 -9.65 6.90 -22.10
CA GLN A 199 -10.64 7.23 -23.13
C GLN A 199 -12.06 7.45 -22.57
N ARG A 200 -12.43 6.76 -21.50
CA ARG A 200 -13.81 6.69 -21.00
C ARG A 200 -13.92 6.97 -19.50
N CYS A 201 -13.08 6.32 -18.69
CA CYS A 201 -13.18 6.37 -17.23
C CYS A 201 -11.81 6.30 -16.55
N ILE A 202 -11.63 7.10 -15.51
CA ILE A 202 -10.58 6.94 -14.51
C ILE A 202 -11.26 6.81 -13.15
N TYR A 203 -11.09 5.69 -12.48
CA TYR A 203 -11.35 5.55 -11.05
C TYR A 203 -10.01 5.63 -10.33
N LEU A 204 -9.88 6.57 -9.40
CA LEU A 204 -8.71 6.73 -8.56
C LEU A 204 -9.16 6.79 -7.11
N GLU A 205 -8.57 5.95 -6.28
CA GLU A 205 -8.74 6.01 -4.84
C GLU A 205 -7.37 6.03 -4.19
N ASN A 206 -7.13 7.08 -3.41
CA ASN A 206 -5.84 7.29 -2.81
C ASN A 206 -5.97 8.06 -1.49
N GLN A 207 -5.13 7.70 -0.54
CA GLN A 207 -4.99 8.38 0.76
C GLN A 207 -4.65 9.87 0.62
N TYR A 208 -3.85 10.24 -0.39
CA TYR A 208 -3.45 11.61 -0.66
C TYR A 208 -3.53 11.94 -2.15
N PHE A 209 -3.83 13.19 -2.47
CA PHE A 209 -3.76 13.72 -3.82
C PHE A 209 -2.85 14.96 -3.85
N SER A 210 -1.54 14.70 -3.85
CA SER A 210 -0.48 15.72 -3.76
C SER A 210 0.58 15.64 -4.86
N SER A 211 0.53 14.62 -5.72
CA SER A 211 1.53 14.41 -6.78
C SER A 211 1.32 15.38 -7.94
N GLU A 212 2.28 16.29 -8.15
CA GLU A 212 2.27 17.22 -9.29
C GLU A 212 2.26 16.49 -10.63
N ALA A 213 2.99 15.37 -10.76
CA ALA A 213 3.01 14.59 -11.99
C ALA A 213 1.62 14.05 -12.36
N VAL A 214 0.88 13.54 -11.37
CA VAL A 214 -0.48 13.04 -11.54
C VAL A 214 -1.44 14.18 -11.84
N TYR A 215 -1.33 15.29 -11.09
CA TYR A 215 -2.12 16.50 -11.30
C TYR A 215 -1.96 17.05 -12.72
N HIS A 216 -0.73 17.23 -13.19
CA HIS A 216 -0.45 17.76 -14.52
C HIS A 216 -0.90 16.81 -15.63
N ALA A 217 -0.70 15.50 -15.47
CA ALA A 217 -1.20 14.51 -16.43
C ALA A 217 -2.74 14.57 -16.54
N LEU A 218 -3.46 14.62 -15.42
CA LEU A 218 -4.92 14.74 -15.41
C LEU A 218 -5.37 16.05 -16.01
N LEU A 219 -4.74 17.17 -15.65
CA LEU A 219 -5.08 18.49 -16.17
C LEU A 219 -4.92 18.54 -17.69
N GLN A 220 -3.79 18.06 -18.21
CA GLN A 220 -3.53 17.99 -19.64
C GLN A 220 -4.54 17.08 -20.34
N ARG A 221 -4.83 15.90 -19.77
CA ARG A 221 -5.82 14.99 -20.34
C ARG A 221 -7.22 15.62 -20.38
N LEU A 222 -7.60 16.39 -19.38
CA LEU A 222 -8.90 17.09 -19.31
C LEU A 222 -8.96 18.36 -20.17
N GLN A 223 -7.84 18.90 -20.62
CA GLN A 223 -7.79 20.07 -21.50
C GLN A 223 -7.69 19.69 -22.99
N ASN A 224 -7.16 18.51 -23.28
CA ASN A 224 -7.05 18.02 -24.65
C ASN A 224 -8.42 17.66 -25.24
N ALA A 225 -8.64 18.05 -26.49
CA ALA A 225 -9.82 17.63 -27.24
C ALA A 225 -9.85 16.09 -27.36
N GLY A 226 -11.00 15.48 -27.05
CA GLY A 226 -11.16 14.03 -27.09
C GLY A 226 -12.53 13.60 -26.60
N SER A 227 -12.72 12.28 -26.47
CA SER A 227 -13.95 11.74 -25.90
C SER A 227 -14.17 12.24 -24.46
N PRO A 228 -15.43 12.48 -24.06
CA PRO A 228 -15.75 12.81 -22.67
C PRO A 228 -15.25 11.75 -21.70
N LEU A 229 -14.42 12.18 -20.75
CA LEU A 229 -13.88 11.34 -19.68
C LEU A 229 -14.74 11.46 -18.41
N ASN A 230 -14.96 10.34 -17.72
CA ASN A 230 -15.54 10.31 -16.39
C ASN A 230 -14.42 10.02 -15.38
N VAL A 231 -14.19 10.93 -14.44
CA VAL A 231 -13.17 10.79 -13.41
C VAL A 231 -13.84 10.69 -12.05
N VAL A 232 -13.56 9.61 -11.34
CA VAL A 232 -14.02 9.36 -9.97
C VAL A 232 -12.78 9.38 -9.08
N LEU A 233 -12.74 10.32 -8.14
CA LEU A 233 -11.65 10.46 -7.18
C LEU A 233 -12.17 10.19 -5.77
N ILE A 234 -11.75 9.08 -5.17
CA ILE A 234 -12.07 8.72 -3.80
C ILE A 234 -10.88 9.10 -2.90
N MET A 235 -11.15 9.85 -1.83
CA MET A 235 -10.14 10.33 -0.87
C MET A 235 -10.69 10.28 0.55
N PRO A 236 -9.84 10.35 1.58
CA PRO A 236 -10.30 10.55 2.95
C PRO A 236 -11.19 11.79 3.10
N GLY A 237 -12.22 11.71 3.95
CA GLY A 237 -13.08 12.85 4.27
C GLY A 237 -12.41 13.94 5.14
N TYR A 238 -11.28 13.60 5.76
CA TYR A 238 -10.46 14.45 6.63
C TYR A 238 -9.03 13.91 6.65
N PHE A 239 -8.07 14.72 7.13
CA PHE A 239 -6.69 14.28 7.37
C PHE A 239 -6.48 14.03 8.86
N HIS A 240 -5.71 13.00 9.24
CA HIS A 240 -5.49 12.62 10.63
C HIS A 240 -4.60 13.59 11.41
N SER A 241 -3.66 14.31 10.77
CA SER A 241 -2.80 15.26 11.46
C SER A 241 -3.04 16.73 11.04
N MET A 242 -2.96 17.65 12.00
CA MET A 242 -3.02 19.11 11.73
C MET A 242 -1.95 19.57 10.74
N VAL A 243 -0.77 18.95 10.75
CA VAL A 243 0.33 19.27 9.84
C VAL A 243 -0.02 18.89 8.40
N GLU A 244 -0.60 17.70 8.18
CA GLU A 244 -1.12 17.30 6.87
C GLU A 244 -2.25 18.23 6.41
N GLN A 245 -3.17 18.61 7.30
CA GLN A 245 -4.28 19.52 6.97
C GLN A 245 -3.77 20.87 6.45
N VAL A 246 -2.75 21.45 7.08
CA VAL A 246 -2.22 22.76 6.70
C VAL A 246 -1.32 22.67 5.46
N ALA A 247 -0.41 21.69 5.39
CA ALA A 247 0.58 21.60 4.31
C ALA A 247 0.01 20.98 3.03
N LEU A 248 -0.69 19.85 3.15
CA LEU A 248 -1.21 19.10 1.99
C LEU A 248 -2.63 19.52 1.64
N GLY A 249 -3.46 19.85 2.63
CA GLY A 249 -4.87 20.19 2.42
C GLY A 249 -5.09 21.35 1.46
N VAL A 250 -4.38 22.48 1.63
CA VAL A 250 -4.55 23.66 0.76
C VAL A 250 -4.11 23.37 -0.68
N ALA A 251 -2.98 22.70 -0.87
CA ALA A 251 -2.47 22.34 -2.19
C ALA A 251 -3.41 21.36 -2.90
N GLN A 252 -3.84 20.31 -2.19
CA GLN A 252 -4.78 19.31 -2.69
C GLN A 252 -6.13 19.94 -3.10
N ILE A 253 -6.70 20.82 -2.26
CA ILE A 253 -7.95 21.53 -2.58
C ILE A 253 -7.80 22.34 -3.86
N LYS A 254 -6.69 23.09 -4.01
CA LYS A 254 -6.41 23.87 -5.22
C LYS A 254 -6.29 22.98 -6.46
N MET A 255 -5.55 21.88 -6.36
CA MET A 255 -5.40 20.91 -7.45
C MET A 255 -6.75 20.34 -7.88
N VAL A 256 -7.57 19.86 -6.93
CA VAL A 256 -8.88 19.28 -7.22
C VAL A 256 -9.86 20.32 -7.79
N HIS A 257 -9.87 21.54 -7.27
CA HIS A 257 -10.70 22.62 -7.81
C HIS A 257 -10.32 22.95 -9.26
N SER A 258 -9.02 23.03 -9.57
CA SER A 258 -8.52 23.24 -10.92
C SER A 258 -8.94 22.12 -11.87
N LEU A 259 -8.79 20.85 -11.46
CA LEU A 259 -9.23 19.70 -12.27
C LEU A 259 -10.74 19.70 -12.52
N ARG A 260 -11.57 20.03 -11.51
CA ARG A 260 -13.02 20.15 -11.68
C ARG A 260 -13.40 21.26 -12.67
N ALA A 261 -12.72 22.39 -12.63
CA ALA A 261 -12.95 23.50 -13.55
C ALA A 261 -12.59 23.09 -14.99
N ALA A 262 -11.40 22.50 -15.19
CA ALA A 262 -10.96 21.99 -16.49
C ALA A 262 -11.91 20.93 -17.04
N ALA A 263 -12.36 19.99 -16.19
CA ALA A 263 -13.31 18.96 -16.59
C ALA A 263 -14.62 19.57 -17.11
N ARG A 264 -15.22 20.51 -16.36
CA ARG A 264 -16.48 21.17 -16.75
C ARG A 264 -16.33 21.97 -18.04
N GLN A 265 -15.22 22.72 -18.18
CA GLN A 265 -14.97 23.55 -19.36
C GLN A 265 -14.83 22.74 -20.64
N ASN A 266 -14.32 21.51 -20.55
CA ASN A 266 -14.03 20.65 -21.71
C ASN A 266 -15.01 19.47 -21.85
N GLY A 267 -16.18 19.51 -21.19
CA GLY A 267 -17.23 18.51 -21.35
C GLY A 267 -16.95 17.16 -20.70
N HIS A 268 -16.04 17.10 -19.73
CA HIS A 268 -15.75 15.94 -18.90
C HIS A 268 -16.53 15.97 -17.58
N LYS A 269 -16.57 14.84 -16.87
CA LYS A 269 -17.16 14.74 -15.53
C LYS A 269 -16.06 14.38 -14.54
N LEU A 270 -15.96 15.13 -13.43
CA LEU A 270 -15.10 14.80 -12.31
C LEU A 270 -15.88 14.89 -11.01
N GLY A 271 -16.08 13.73 -10.38
CA GLY A 271 -16.64 13.61 -9.04
C GLY A 271 -15.54 13.32 -8.03
N THR A 272 -15.63 13.91 -6.84
CA THR A 272 -14.82 13.45 -5.70
C THR A 272 -15.73 12.96 -4.59
N TYR A 273 -15.35 11.86 -3.97
CA TYR A 273 -16.15 11.20 -2.96
C TYR A 273 -15.27 10.73 -1.81
N TYR A 274 -15.90 10.47 -0.68
CA TYR A 274 -15.31 9.82 0.48
C TYR A 274 -16.35 8.85 1.03
N ARG A 275 -15.93 7.92 1.90
CA ARG A 275 -16.82 6.90 2.45
C ARG A 275 -17.14 7.19 3.92
N THR A 276 -18.39 6.90 4.28
CA THR A 276 -18.89 6.92 5.67
C THR A 276 -19.51 5.57 6.00
N THR A 277 -19.54 5.21 7.28
CA THR A 277 -20.15 3.95 7.76
C THR A 277 -21.68 4.06 7.87
N THR A 278 -22.20 5.26 8.06
CA THR A 278 -23.64 5.58 8.10
C THR A 278 -23.97 6.71 7.10
N PRO A 279 -25.25 6.88 6.71
CA PRO A 279 -25.66 7.97 5.83
C PRO A 279 -25.20 9.35 6.35
N PRO A 280 -24.93 10.33 5.46
CA PRO A 280 -24.49 11.66 5.86
C PRO A 280 -25.44 12.32 6.88
N GLY A 281 -24.90 12.77 8.01
CA GLY A 281 -25.64 13.37 9.14
C GLY A 281 -24.76 13.47 10.40
N ASP A 282 -25.32 13.91 11.53
CA ASP A 282 -24.57 14.24 12.76
C ASP A 282 -23.77 13.08 13.39
N ASN A 283 -24.05 11.83 13.00
CA ASN A 283 -23.37 10.62 13.49
C ASN A 283 -22.66 9.83 12.37
N ALA A 284 -22.35 10.46 11.24
CA ALA A 284 -21.60 9.82 10.16
C ALA A 284 -20.14 9.61 10.55
N ALA A 285 -19.77 8.39 10.93
CA ALA A 285 -18.36 8.04 11.11
C ALA A 285 -17.72 7.86 9.73
N ASN A 286 -16.62 8.58 9.51
CA ASN A 286 -15.86 8.48 8.28
C ASN A 286 -15.12 7.14 8.23
N VAL A 287 -14.93 6.63 7.02
CA VAL A 287 -14.03 5.52 6.76
C VAL A 287 -12.73 6.09 6.23
N TYR A 288 -11.62 5.77 6.88
CA TYR A 288 -10.32 6.21 6.45
C TYR A 288 -9.90 5.47 5.18
N ILE A 289 -9.68 6.22 4.10
CA ILE A 289 -9.26 5.67 2.81
C ILE A 289 -7.73 5.57 2.80
N HIS A 290 -7.21 4.36 2.91
CA HIS A 290 -5.79 4.08 2.79
C HIS A 290 -5.42 3.38 1.49
N SER A 291 -6.37 2.90 0.68
CA SER A 291 -6.04 2.25 -0.58
C SER A 291 -5.26 3.16 -1.56
N LYS A 292 -4.60 2.54 -2.53
CA LYS A 292 -3.81 3.18 -3.59
C LYS A 292 -4.14 2.55 -4.94
N ILE A 293 -5.38 2.69 -5.38
CA ILE A 293 -5.91 2.02 -6.57
C ILE A 293 -6.16 3.01 -7.71
N MET A 294 -5.81 2.60 -8.93
CA MET A 294 -6.25 3.25 -10.16
C MET A 294 -6.80 2.23 -11.15
N ILE A 295 -7.98 2.49 -11.69
CA ILE A 295 -8.58 1.73 -12.78
C ILE A 295 -8.80 2.67 -13.96
N VAL A 296 -8.39 2.27 -15.15
CA VAL A 296 -8.63 3.04 -16.38
C VAL A 296 -9.35 2.17 -17.41
N ASP A 297 -10.48 2.69 -17.88
CA ASP A 297 -11.31 2.15 -18.96
C ASP A 297 -11.77 0.68 -18.80
N ASP A 298 -11.72 0.15 -17.58
CA ASP A 298 -11.91 -1.28 -17.26
C ASP A 298 -10.90 -2.20 -17.97
N THR A 299 -9.74 -1.68 -18.36
CA THR A 299 -8.70 -2.41 -19.11
C THR A 299 -7.40 -2.59 -18.35
N ILE A 300 -7.13 -1.71 -17.38
CA ILE A 300 -5.93 -1.75 -16.54
C ILE A 300 -6.27 -1.33 -15.12
N LEU A 301 -5.66 -2.03 -14.16
CA LEU A 301 -5.78 -1.83 -12.72
C LEU A 301 -4.38 -1.78 -12.11
N THR A 302 -4.14 -0.82 -11.22
CA THR A 302 -2.99 -0.83 -10.29
C THR A 302 -3.49 -0.86 -8.86
N VAL A 303 -2.74 -1.54 -7.99
CA VAL A 303 -2.93 -1.60 -6.53
C VAL A 303 -1.61 -1.28 -5.85
#